data_AF-A0A2B4RAI0-F1
#
_entry.id   AF-A0A2B4RAI0-F1
#
_cell.length_a   1.000
_cell.length_b   1.000
_cell.length_c   1.000
_cell.angle_alpha   90.00
_cell.angle_beta   90.00
_cell.angle_gamma   90.00
#
_symmetry.space_group_name_H-M   'P 1'
#
loop_
_entity.id
_entity.type
_entity.pdbx_description
1 polymer ?
#
loop_
_entity_poly.entity_id
_entity_poly.type
_entity_poly.pdbx_seq_one_letter_code
_entity_poly.pdbx_strand_id
1 'polypeptide(L)'
;MLGNNDKSLVLPHKVSESLQSTLDSPKEVVDRLLHNLDDASLEHPKPESEKWIRCLARNAKEHSRIDVFTYLREVAPAGTTGPKLPETLLVQEIPKSRLMELTITLSGREDWEIFAEKLGLTPAEIRFLDKRAKNQVLEVLVHASQKDLITVGNLYDVLKDCGMPILADLL
;
A
#
# COMPACT_ATOMS: atom_id res chain seq x y z
N MET A 1 -3.22 15.33 -7.32
CA MET A 1 -2.77 14.42 -8.38
C MET A 1 -2.15 13.21 -7.72
N LEU A 2 -2.81 12.05 -7.78
CA LEU A 2 -2.30 10.80 -7.22
C LEU A 2 -1.23 10.26 -8.18
N GLY A 3 0.04 10.58 -7.90
CA GLY A 3 1.19 10.28 -8.75
C GLY A 3 1.59 8.81 -8.67
N ASN A 4 1.26 8.05 -9.70
CA ASN A 4 1.63 6.63 -9.85
C ASN A 4 2.96 6.52 -10.61
N ASN A 5 4.09 6.79 -9.95
CA ASN A 5 5.42 6.72 -10.57
C ASN A 5 6.18 5.39 -10.31
N ASP A 6 5.63 4.47 -9.52
CA ASP A 6 6.31 3.21 -9.14
C ASP A 6 6.07 2.04 -10.12
N LYS A 7 5.39 2.28 -11.26
CA LYS A 7 5.17 1.24 -12.28
C LYS A 7 6.37 0.98 -13.20
N SER A 8 7.44 1.78 -13.12
CA SER A 8 8.61 1.64 -14.00
C SER A 8 9.77 0.84 -13.40
N LEU A 9 9.72 0.47 -12.12
CA LEU A 9 10.83 -0.22 -11.48
C LEU A 9 10.81 -1.71 -11.81
N VAL A 10 11.89 -2.21 -12.42
CA VAL A 10 12.08 -3.62 -12.78
C VAL A 10 13.19 -4.20 -11.92
N LEU A 11 12.96 -5.38 -11.33
CA LEU A 11 13.93 -6.05 -10.47
C LEU A 11 15.25 -6.32 -11.23
N PRO A 12 16.41 -6.21 -10.55
CA PRO A 12 17.67 -6.66 -11.12
C PRO A 12 17.58 -8.13 -11.53
N HIS A 13 18.22 -8.49 -12.65
CA HIS A 13 18.09 -9.82 -13.26
C HIS A 13 18.34 -10.97 -12.26
N LYS A 14 19.41 -10.88 -11.47
CA LYS A 14 19.76 -11.88 -10.44
C LYS A 14 18.70 -12.05 -9.35
N VAL A 15 17.98 -10.97 -9.00
CA VAL A 15 16.90 -11.00 -8.02
C VAL A 15 15.66 -11.64 -8.65
N SER A 16 15.36 -11.29 -9.90
CA SER A 16 14.26 -11.88 -10.66
C SER A 16 14.43 -13.40 -10.86
N GLU A 17 15.63 -13.87 -11.20
CA GLU A 17 15.93 -15.31 -11.33
C GLU A 17 15.74 -16.04 -10.00
N SER A 18 16.23 -15.44 -8.91
CA SER A 18 16.10 -16.03 -7.58
C SER A 18 14.65 -16.09 -7.11
N LEU A 19 13.86 -15.06 -7.43
CA LEU A 19 12.42 -15.05 -7.13
C LEU A 19 11.69 -16.17 -7.90
N GLN A 20 12.03 -16.38 -9.17
CA GLN A 20 11.43 -17.42 -10.01
C GLN A 20 11.86 -18.84 -9.62
N SER A 21 13.02 -18.98 -8.97
CA SER A 21 13.50 -20.25 -8.43
C SER A 21 12.76 -20.64 -7.15
N THR A 22 12.11 -21.80 -7.14
CA THR A 22 11.50 -22.36 -5.92
C THR A 22 12.51 -22.91 -4.92
N LEU A 23 13.80 -22.92 -5.27
CA LEU A 23 14.88 -23.44 -4.43
C LEU A 23 15.43 -22.39 -3.47
N ASP A 24 15.37 -21.11 -3.85
CA ASP A 24 15.84 -20.01 -2.99
C ASP A 24 14.80 -19.69 -1.91
N SER A 25 15.25 -19.65 -0.67
CA SER A 25 14.43 -19.28 0.49
C SER A 25 14.01 -17.81 0.43
N PRO A 26 12.92 -17.41 1.12
CA PRO A 26 12.50 -16.01 1.21
C PRO A 26 13.62 -15.05 1.62
N LYS A 27 14.42 -15.47 2.59
CA LYS A 27 15.56 -14.70 3.08
C LYS A 27 16.63 -14.51 2.00
N GLU A 28 16.98 -15.56 1.26
CA GLU A 28 17.99 -15.45 0.18
C GLU A 28 17.57 -14.50 -0.94
N VAL A 29 16.29 -14.50 -1.33
CA VAL A 29 15.77 -13.56 -2.34
C VAL A 29 15.89 -12.12 -1.85
N VAL A 30 15.52 -11.87 -0.60
CA VAL A 30 15.59 -10.53 0.02
C VAL A 30 17.03 -10.07 0.24
N ASP A 31 17.90 -10.94 0.74
CA ASP A 31 19.31 -10.65 0.91
C ASP A 31 19.94 -10.30 -0.44
N ARG A 32 19.61 -11.03 -1.52
CA ARG A 32 20.08 -10.68 -2.87
C ARG A 32 19.61 -9.29 -3.29
N LEU A 33 18.38 -8.88 -2.99
CA LEU A 33 17.94 -7.51 -3.27
C LEU A 33 18.82 -6.50 -2.52
N LEU A 34 19.03 -6.69 -1.22
CA LEU A 34 19.85 -5.78 -0.42
C LEU A 34 21.28 -5.69 -0.92
N HIS A 35 21.89 -6.80 -1.35
CA HIS A 35 23.24 -6.79 -1.94
C HIS A 35 23.33 -6.00 -3.25
N ASN A 36 22.20 -5.77 -3.94
CA ASN A 36 22.15 -4.93 -5.14
C ASN A 36 21.84 -3.45 -4.83
N LEU A 37 21.62 -3.10 -3.55
CA LEU A 37 21.29 -1.75 -3.11
C LEU A 37 22.35 -1.22 -2.14
N ASP A 38 22.99 -0.10 -2.47
CA ASP A 38 23.99 0.51 -1.60
C ASP A 38 23.37 1.01 -0.29
N ASP A 39 23.98 0.64 0.85
CA ASP A 39 23.55 1.01 2.21
C ASP A 39 22.05 0.78 2.49
N ALA A 40 21.49 -0.34 1.99
CA ALA A 40 20.11 -0.70 2.23
C ALA A 40 19.91 -1.40 3.59
N SER A 41 18.89 -0.97 4.32
CA SER A 41 18.38 -1.62 5.53
C SER A 41 16.91 -1.94 5.34
N LEU A 42 16.50 -3.13 5.80
CA LEU A 42 15.07 -3.48 5.83
C LEU A 42 14.36 -2.82 7.00
N GLU A 43 15.02 -2.61 8.14
CA GLU A 43 14.40 -2.05 9.35
C GLU A 43 14.19 -0.54 9.23
N HIS A 44 15.09 0.14 8.53
CA HIS A 44 15.05 1.59 8.31
C HIS A 44 15.36 1.92 6.84
N PRO A 45 14.48 1.53 5.91
CA PRO A 45 14.71 1.74 4.49
C PRO A 45 14.68 3.23 4.15
N LYS A 46 15.62 3.67 3.32
CA LYS A 46 15.55 5.00 2.69
C LYS A 46 14.41 5.00 1.65
N PRO A 47 13.86 6.16 1.26
CA PRO A 47 12.78 6.23 0.27
C PRO A 47 13.05 5.47 -1.03
N GLU A 48 14.31 5.43 -1.47
CA GLU A 48 14.68 4.64 -2.65
C GLU A 48 14.64 3.13 -2.39
N SER A 49 15.15 2.68 -1.24
CA SER A 49 15.07 1.27 -0.81
C SER A 49 13.62 0.80 -0.65
N GLU A 50 12.72 1.65 -0.16
CA GLU A 50 11.30 1.34 -0.04
C GLU A 50 10.65 1.01 -1.40
N LYS A 51 11.00 1.74 -2.46
CA LYS A 51 10.50 1.44 -3.81
C LYS A 51 10.93 0.05 -4.28
N TRP A 52 12.17 -0.34 -3.98
CA TRP A 52 12.68 -1.67 -4.30
C TRP A 52 12.02 -2.77 -3.47
N ILE A 53 11.76 -2.52 -2.18
CA ILE A 53 11.00 -3.42 -1.30
C ILE A 53 9.58 -3.64 -1.84
N ARG A 54 8.87 -2.56 -2.18
CA ARG A 54 7.52 -2.62 -2.79
C ARG A 54 7.54 -3.32 -4.15
N CYS A 55 8.55 -3.05 -4.98
CA CYS A 55 8.73 -3.71 -6.27
C CYS A 55 8.92 -5.22 -6.11
N LEU A 56 9.77 -5.66 -5.17
CA LEU A 56 9.97 -7.08 -4.88
C LEU A 56 8.69 -7.72 -4.35
N ALA A 57 7.98 -7.07 -3.42
CA ALA A 57 6.71 -7.54 -2.88
C ALA A 57 5.64 -7.71 -3.98
N ARG A 58 5.56 -6.76 -4.92
CA ARG A 58 4.67 -6.85 -6.09
C ARG A 58 5.02 -8.03 -6.99
N ASN A 59 6.28 -8.14 -7.40
CA ASN A 59 6.76 -9.23 -8.25
C ASN A 59 6.58 -10.60 -7.57
N ALA A 60 6.79 -10.68 -6.25
CA ALA A 60 6.59 -11.91 -5.50
C ALA A 60 5.14 -12.41 -5.59
N LYS A 61 4.16 -11.51 -5.45
CA LYS A 61 2.74 -11.84 -5.65
C LYS A 61 2.44 -12.28 -7.09
N GLU A 62 3.01 -11.59 -8.08
CA GLU A 62 2.83 -11.92 -9.50
C GLU A 62 3.39 -13.31 -9.87
N HIS A 63 4.49 -13.72 -9.23
CA HIS A 63 5.12 -15.03 -9.42
C HIS A 63 4.62 -16.10 -8.43
N SER A 64 3.54 -15.83 -7.69
CA SER A 64 2.99 -16.73 -6.66
C SER A 64 3.95 -17.09 -5.52
N ARG A 65 5.02 -16.33 -5.30
CA ARG A 65 5.97 -16.44 -4.17
C ARG A 65 5.47 -15.70 -2.94
N ILE A 66 4.32 -16.14 -2.44
CA ILE A 66 3.66 -15.51 -1.28
C ILE A 66 4.50 -15.65 0.00
N ASP A 67 5.36 -16.68 0.07
CA ASP A 67 6.38 -16.86 1.11
C ASP A 67 7.36 -15.67 1.18
N VAL A 68 7.86 -15.21 0.03
CA VAL A 68 8.75 -14.04 -0.06
C VAL A 68 8.03 -12.75 0.37
N PHE A 69 6.79 -12.56 -0.10
CA PHE A 69 5.96 -11.42 0.30
C PHE A 69 5.68 -11.42 1.81
N THR A 70 5.37 -12.58 2.39
CA THR A 70 5.06 -12.73 3.81
C THR A 70 6.30 -12.44 4.64
N TYR A 71 7.44 -13.02 4.27
CA TYR A 71 8.73 -12.73 4.92
C TYR A 71 9.07 -11.23 4.86
N LEU A 72 8.94 -10.59 3.71
CA LEU A 72 9.15 -9.14 3.56
C LEU A 72 8.23 -8.32 4.48
N ARG A 73 6.95 -8.70 4.62
CA ARG A 73 6.00 -8.03 5.52
C ARG A 73 6.41 -8.13 6.98
N GLU A 74 7.02 -9.25 7.38
CA GLU A 74 7.45 -9.49 8.75
C GLU A 74 8.70 -8.70 9.13
N VAL A 75 9.63 -8.53 8.18
CA VAL A 75 10.95 -7.92 8.46
C VAL A 75 11.04 -6.43 8.09
N ALA A 76 10.21 -5.95 7.17
CA ALA A 76 10.19 -4.54 6.78
C ALA A 76 9.15 -3.76 7.62
N PRO A 77 9.38 -2.45 7.88
CA PRO A 77 8.40 -1.59 8.52
C PRO A 77 7.05 -1.62 7.81
N ALA A 78 5.98 -1.43 8.59
CA ALA A 78 4.67 -1.27 8.01
C ALA A 78 4.66 -0.14 6.97
N GLY A 79 3.87 -0.26 5.90
CA GLY A 79 3.79 0.78 4.88
C GLY A 79 4.87 0.72 3.78
N THR A 80 5.72 -0.31 3.76
CA THR A 80 6.85 -0.38 2.80
C THR A 80 6.67 -1.40 1.69
N THR A 81 5.91 -2.47 1.92
CA THR A 81 5.78 -3.61 1.00
C THR A 81 4.57 -3.50 0.05
N GLY A 82 3.81 -2.40 0.14
CA GLY A 82 2.60 -2.19 -0.67
C GLY A 82 1.38 -2.95 -0.11
N PRO A 83 0.22 -2.88 -0.78
CA PRO A 83 -0.99 -3.59 -0.35
C PRO A 83 -0.87 -5.11 -0.62
N LYS A 84 -1.67 -5.93 0.06
CA LYS A 84 -1.91 -7.35 -0.22
C LYS A 84 -2.71 -7.51 -1.51
N LEU A 85 -3.77 -6.73 -1.67
CA LEU A 85 -4.57 -6.68 -2.91
C LEU A 85 -3.75 -6.15 -4.11
N PRO A 86 -4.20 -6.41 -5.35
CA PRO A 86 -3.55 -5.85 -6.54
C PRO A 86 -3.60 -4.32 -6.52
N GLU A 87 -2.46 -3.67 -6.73
CA GLU A 87 -2.37 -2.20 -6.67
C GLU A 87 -3.23 -1.50 -7.72
N THR A 88 -3.54 -2.16 -8.84
CA THR A 88 -4.39 -1.65 -9.92
C THR A 88 -5.87 -1.89 -9.69
N LEU A 89 -6.26 -2.71 -8.70
CA LEU A 89 -7.66 -2.95 -8.37
C LEU A 89 -8.31 -1.62 -7.98
N LEU A 90 -9.49 -1.32 -8.51
CA LEU A 90 -10.22 -0.11 -8.13
C LEU A 90 -10.80 -0.29 -6.72
N VAL A 91 -10.82 0.77 -5.92
CA VAL A 91 -11.35 0.72 -4.54
C VAL A 91 -12.81 0.26 -4.53
N GLN A 92 -13.60 0.64 -5.53
CA GLN A 92 -14.99 0.21 -5.70
C GLN A 92 -15.18 -1.30 -5.93
N GLU A 93 -14.11 -2.00 -6.34
CA GLU A 93 -14.11 -3.45 -6.59
C GLU A 93 -13.61 -4.25 -5.38
N ILE A 94 -13.12 -3.58 -4.32
CA ILE A 94 -12.75 -4.24 -3.07
C ILE A 94 -14.01 -4.88 -2.45
N PRO A 95 -13.94 -6.13 -1.97
CA PRO A 95 -15.06 -6.76 -1.27
C PRO A 95 -15.57 -5.88 -0.13
N LYS A 96 -16.89 -5.62 -0.13
CA LYS A 96 -17.54 -4.68 0.80
C LYS A 96 -17.20 -4.93 2.26
N SER A 97 -17.06 -6.20 2.69
CA SER A 97 -16.68 -6.54 4.06
C SER A 97 -15.30 -6.00 4.45
N ARG A 98 -14.31 -6.11 3.56
CA ARG A 98 -12.96 -5.59 3.79
C ARG A 98 -12.92 -4.07 3.78
N LEU A 99 -13.63 -3.46 2.82
CA LEU A 99 -13.73 -1.99 2.77
C LEU A 99 -14.42 -1.45 4.02
N MET A 100 -15.45 -2.14 4.52
CA MET A 100 -16.15 -1.77 5.74
C MET A 100 -15.26 -1.89 6.98
N GLU A 101 -14.48 -2.97 7.12
CA GLU A 101 -13.54 -3.15 8.21
C GLU A 101 -12.52 -2.00 8.28
N LEU A 102 -11.87 -1.69 7.14
CA LEU A 102 -10.92 -0.58 7.04
C LEU A 102 -11.56 0.77 7.42
N THR A 103 -12.73 1.07 6.86
CA THR A 103 -13.40 2.36 7.04
C THR A 103 -13.96 2.56 8.44
N ILE A 104 -14.41 1.48 9.10
CA ILE A 104 -14.82 1.52 10.52
C ILE A 104 -13.61 1.80 11.42
N THR A 105 -12.49 1.08 11.22
CA THR A 105 -11.29 1.31 12.02
C THR A 105 -10.77 2.73 11.85
N LEU A 106 -10.81 3.27 10.63
CA LEU A 106 -10.36 4.63 10.36
C LEU A 106 -11.31 5.70 10.91
N SER A 107 -12.63 5.48 10.83
CA SER A 107 -13.62 6.44 11.35
C SER A 107 -13.55 6.59 12.88
N GLY A 108 -12.96 5.62 13.59
CA GLY A 108 -12.71 5.69 15.03
C GLY A 108 -11.49 6.54 15.42
N ARG A 109 -10.75 7.09 14.46
CA ARG A 109 -9.55 7.89 14.71
C ARG A 109 -9.83 9.38 14.52
N GLU A 110 -9.07 10.21 15.23
CA GLU A 110 -9.19 11.68 15.18
C GLU A 110 -8.64 12.30 13.87
N ASP A 111 -8.01 11.51 13.00
CA ASP A 111 -7.26 11.96 11.82
C ASP A 111 -7.94 11.65 10.47
N TRP A 112 -9.20 11.20 10.47
CA TRP A 112 -9.93 10.87 9.23
C TRP A 112 -10.11 12.08 8.29
N GLU A 113 -10.09 13.30 8.82
CA GLU A 113 -10.18 14.55 8.06
C GLU A 113 -8.93 14.76 7.20
N ILE A 114 -7.74 14.47 7.74
CA ILE A 114 -6.46 14.53 7.00
C ILE A 114 -6.48 13.54 5.83
N PHE A 115 -7.02 12.35 6.08
CA PHE A 115 -7.24 11.34 5.05
C PHE A 115 -8.18 11.84 3.94
N ALA A 116 -9.30 12.47 4.31
CA ALA A 116 -10.24 13.05 3.36
C ALA A 116 -9.62 14.18 2.52
N GLU A 117 -8.82 15.07 3.14
CA GLU A 117 -8.11 16.14 2.44
C GLU A 117 -7.09 15.58 1.44
N LYS A 118 -6.33 14.55 1.80
CA LYS A 118 -5.37 13.90 0.88
C LYS A 118 -6.05 13.16 -0.27
N LEU A 119 -7.31 12.73 -0.09
CA LEU A 119 -8.16 12.21 -1.17
C LEU A 119 -8.76 13.32 -2.05
N GLY A 120 -8.49 14.59 -1.76
CA GLY A 120 -8.91 15.73 -2.56
C GLY A 120 -10.29 16.29 -2.20
N LEU A 121 -10.84 15.94 -1.04
CA LEU A 121 -12.05 16.59 -0.54
C LEU A 121 -11.73 17.99 -0.04
N THR A 122 -12.67 18.91 -0.26
CA THR A 122 -12.60 20.27 0.25
C THR A 122 -13.05 20.32 1.72
N PRO A 123 -12.63 21.33 2.50
CA PRO A 123 -13.10 21.50 3.88
C PRO A 123 -14.63 21.61 4.01
N ALA A 124 -15.32 22.12 2.97
CA ALA A 124 -16.78 22.19 2.97
C ALA A 124 -17.44 20.82 2.84
N GLU A 125 -16.88 19.93 2.00
CA GLU A 125 -17.33 18.56 1.83
C GLU A 125 -17.08 17.72 3.09
N ILE A 126 -15.90 17.87 3.69
CA ILE A 126 -15.54 17.19 4.95
C ILE A 126 -16.53 17.57 6.05
N ARG A 127 -16.77 18.88 6.28
CA ARG A 127 -17.75 19.35 7.27
C ARG A 127 -19.18 18.88 6.99
N PHE A 128 -19.54 18.69 5.73
CA PHE A 128 -20.86 18.18 5.36
C PHE A 128 -21.01 16.69 5.74
N LEU A 129 -19.96 15.88 5.51
CA LEU A 129 -19.95 14.45 5.80
C LEU A 129 -19.83 14.14 7.30
N ASP A 130 -19.01 14.92 8.02
CA ASP A 130 -18.78 14.77 9.46
C ASP A 130 -20.09 14.64 10.25
N LYS A 131 -21.06 15.51 9.99
CA LYS A 131 -22.29 15.59 10.77
C LYS A 131 -23.39 14.58 10.39
N ARG A 132 -23.17 13.76 9.36
CA ARG A 132 -24.27 13.03 8.69
C ARG A 132 -24.03 11.54 8.48
N ALA A 133 -22.80 11.06 8.62
CA ALA A 133 -22.45 9.68 8.31
C ALA A 133 -22.14 8.86 9.57
N LYS A 134 -22.66 7.63 9.63
CA LYS A 134 -22.26 6.64 10.65
C LYS A 134 -20.85 6.11 10.41
N ASN A 135 -20.40 6.15 9.16
CA ASN A 135 -19.07 5.77 8.72
C ASN A 135 -18.61 6.83 7.72
N GLN A 136 -18.02 7.90 8.25
CA GLN A 136 -17.63 9.08 7.48
C GLN A 136 -16.57 8.72 6.43
N VAL A 137 -15.63 7.83 6.78
CA VAL A 137 -14.56 7.39 5.87
C VAL A 137 -15.10 6.65 4.67
N LEU A 138 -16.13 5.80 4.85
CA LEU A 138 -16.75 5.11 3.73
C LEU A 138 -17.40 6.11 2.76
N GLU A 139 -18.11 7.11 3.27
CA GLU A 139 -18.71 8.16 2.44
C GLU A 139 -17.66 9.02 1.74
N VAL A 140 -16.56 9.34 2.42
CA VAL A 140 -15.40 10.02 1.82
C VAL A 140 -14.85 9.22 0.64
N LEU A 141 -14.64 7.91 0.81
CA LEU A 141 -14.14 7.05 -0.26
C LEU A 141 -15.11 6.94 -1.44
N VAL A 142 -16.41 6.82 -1.16
CA VAL A 142 -17.44 6.79 -2.20
C VAL A 142 -17.44 8.12 -2.97
N HIS A 143 -17.43 9.25 -2.26
CA HIS A 143 -17.42 10.59 -2.87
C HIS A 143 -16.16 10.84 -3.69
N ALA A 144 -14.99 10.46 -3.17
CA ALA A 144 -13.73 10.60 -3.88
C ALA A 144 -13.69 9.71 -5.14
N SER A 145 -14.20 8.47 -5.04
CA SER A 145 -14.25 7.52 -6.16
C SER A 145 -15.22 7.94 -7.28
N GLN A 146 -16.18 8.83 -6.99
CA GLN A 146 -17.05 9.44 -8.01
C GLN A 146 -16.35 10.53 -8.82
N LYS A 147 -15.36 11.21 -8.23
CA LYS A 147 -14.61 12.28 -8.88
C LYS A 147 -13.44 11.73 -9.69
N ASP A 148 -12.72 10.78 -9.10
CA ASP A 148 -11.49 10.23 -9.64
C ASP A 148 -11.46 8.70 -9.50
N LEU A 149 -10.80 8.02 -10.44
CA LEU A 149 -10.52 6.59 -10.30
C LEU A 149 -9.45 6.37 -9.23
N ILE A 150 -9.85 5.78 -8.09
CA ILE A 150 -8.95 5.46 -6.99
C ILE A 150 -8.61 3.98 -7.03
N THR A 151 -7.33 3.68 -7.19
CA THR A 151 -6.81 2.32 -7.10
C THR A 151 -6.42 1.96 -5.66
N VAL A 152 -6.32 0.67 -5.34
CA VAL A 152 -5.77 0.19 -4.06
C VAL A 152 -4.38 0.76 -3.80
N GLY A 153 -3.54 0.87 -4.84
CA GLY A 153 -2.22 1.49 -4.71
C GLY A 153 -2.30 2.96 -4.27
N ASN A 154 -3.24 3.73 -4.84
CA ASN A 154 -3.45 5.13 -4.42
C ASN A 154 -3.95 5.23 -2.98
N LEU A 155 -4.89 4.37 -2.59
CA LEU A 155 -5.41 4.32 -1.24
C LEU A 155 -4.32 3.94 -0.22
N TYR A 156 -3.46 2.99 -0.57
CA TYR A 156 -2.30 2.58 0.22
C TYR A 156 -1.37 3.77 0.50
N ASP A 157 -1.00 4.50 -0.56
CA ASP A 157 -0.10 5.65 -0.47
C ASP A 157 -0.70 6.76 0.39
N VAL A 158 -1.99 7.05 0.23
CA VAL A 158 -2.69 8.05 1.06
C VAL A 158 -2.72 7.64 2.53
N LEU A 159 -3.00 6.37 2.85
CA LEU A 159 -2.99 5.88 4.24
C LEU A 159 -1.59 6.00 4.86
N LYS A 160 -0.54 5.64 4.10
CA LYS A 160 0.85 5.79 4.54
C LYS A 160 1.18 7.25 4.81
N ASP A 161 0.82 8.14 3.90
CA ASP A 161 1.03 9.58 3.99
C ASP A 161 0.28 10.24 5.16
N CYS A 162 -0.81 9.62 5.64
CA CYS A 162 -1.52 10.03 6.86
C CYS A 162 -0.87 9.48 8.14
N GLY A 163 0.27 8.79 8.06
CA GLY A 163 0.89 8.16 9.23
C GLY A 163 0.16 6.88 9.67
N MET A 164 -0.53 6.21 8.74
CA MET A 164 -1.30 4.99 9.03
C MET A 164 -0.78 3.76 8.27
N PRO A 165 0.53 3.46 8.32
CA PRO A 165 1.13 2.38 7.55
C PRO A 165 0.58 0.99 7.90
N ILE A 166 0.19 0.77 9.17
CA ILE A 166 -0.41 -0.49 9.61
C ILE A 166 -1.77 -0.72 8.92
N LEU A 167 -2.58 0.33 8.77
CA LEU A 167 -3.87 0.23 8.05
C LEU A 167 -3.65 0.04 6.55
N ALA A 168 -2.64 0.70 5.98
CA ALA A 168 -2.27 0.51 4.59
C ALA A 168 -1.96 -0.97 4.30
N ASP A 169 -1.28 -1.64 5.21
CA ASP A 169 -0.89 -3.06 5.10
C ASP A 169 -2.05 -4.07 5.25
N LEU A 170 -3.25 -3.60 5.60
CA LEU A 170 -4.48 -4.41 5.65
C LEU A 170 -5.20 -4.49 4.29
N LEU A 171 -4.97 -3.50 3.42
CA LEU A 171 -5.32 -3.58 1.99
C LEU A 171 -4.59 -4.75 1.36
#